data_AF-A0A9E1QRI4-F1
#
_entry.id   AF-A0A9E1QRI4-F1
#
_cell.length_a   1.000
_cell.length_b   1.000
_cell.length_c   1.000
_cell.angle_alpha   90.00
_cell.angle_beta   90.00
_cell.angle_gamma   90.00
#
_symmetry.space_group_name_H-M   'P 1'
#
loop_
_entity.id
_entity.type
_entity.pdbx_description
1 polymer ?
#
loop_
_entity_poly.entity_id
_entity_poly.type
_entity_poly.pdbx_seq_one_letter_code
_entity_poly.pdbx_strand_id
1 'polypeptide(L)' 'MKTTRKSDSQIMQILRQAGSGVPVSELCREHGMSSA' A
#
# COMPACT_ATOMS: atom_id res chain seq x y z
N MET A 1 -4.41 -18.24 -4.48
CA MET A 1 -4.14 -16.78 -4.42
C MET A 1 -2.63 -16.62 -4.30
N LYS A 2 -1.96 -15.98 -5.26
CA LYS A 2 -0.51 -15.77 -5.20
C LYS A 2 -0.25 -14.70 -4.12
N THR A 3 0.24 -15.10 -2.96
CA THR A 3 0.66 -14.18 -1.90
C THR A 3 1.98 -13.55 -2.30
N THR A 4 1.95 -12.48 -3.09
CA THR A 4 3.14 -11.69 -3.37
C THR A 4 3.54 -10.95 -2.09
N ARG A 5 4.64 -11.39 -1.46
CA ARG A 5 5.26 -10.59 -0.39
C ARG A 5 5.74 -9.27 -0.98
N LYS A 6 5.38 -8.16 -0.34
CA LYS A 6 5.97 -6.84 -0.61
C LYS A 6 7.41 -6.84 -0.09
N SER A 7 8.32 -6.18 -0.79
CA SER A 7 9.67 -5.93 -0.29
C SER A 7 9.65 -4.85 0.80
N ASP A 8 10.67 -4.82 1.65
CA ASP A 8 10.79 -3.80 2.71
C ASP A 8 10.78 -2.37 2.14
N SER A 9 11.40 -2.16 0.98
CA SER A 9 11.37 -0.88 0.26
C SER A 9 9.94 -0.46 -0.09
N GLN A 10 9.14 -1.40 -0.57
CA GLN A 10 7.76 -1.16 -0.99
C GLN A 10 6.87 -0.86 0.22
N ILE A 11 7.09 -1.57 1.34
CA ILE A 11 6.44 -1.31 2.63
C ILE A 11 6.76 0.12 3.11
N MET A 12 8.03 0.53 3.08
CA MET A 12 8.44 1.87 3.50
C MET A 12 7.85 2.98 2.61
N GLN A 13 7.65 2.73 1.32
CA GLN A 13 6.96 3.69 0.43
C GLN A 13 5.49 3.85 0.81
N ILE A 14 4.78 2.74 1.05
CA ILE A 14 3.36 2.75 1.44
C ILE A 14 3.17 3.53 2.75
N LEU A 15 4.02 3.29 3.76
CA LEU A 15 3.95 4.00 5.04
C LEU A 15 4.16 5.51 4.89
N ARG A 16 5.09 5.92 4.02
CA ARG A 16 5.35 7.33 3.73
C ARG A 16 4.18 8.00 3.02
N GLN A 17 3.58 7.33 2.04
CA GLN A 17 2.41 7.82 1.32
C GLN A 17 1.21 7.96 2.28
N ALA A 18 0.99 6.97 3.15
CA ALA A 18 -0.05 7.02 4.18
C ALA A 18 0.15 8.21 5.14
N GLY A 19 1.39 8.48 5.55
CA GLY A 19 1.74 9.62 6.40
C GLY A 19 1.62 10.99 5.72
N SER A 20 1.50 11.04 4.40
CA SER A 20 1.40 12.29 3.62
C SER A 20 -0.05 12.79 3.48
N GLY A 21 -1.02 12.13 4.13
CA GLY A 21 -2.43 12.51 4.08
C GLY A 21 -3.20 11.94 2.89
N VAL A 22 -2.63 10.97 2.17
CA VAL A 22 -3.31 10.28 1.06
C VAL A 22 -4.45 9.42 1.61
N PRO A 23 -5.67 9.48 1.03
CA PRO A 23 -6.76 8.61 1.43
C PRO A 23 -6.38 7.12 1.31
N VAL A 24 -6.66 6.35 2.36
CA VAL A 24 -6.33 4.91 2.39
C VAL A 24 -6.98 4.15 1.22
N SER A 25 -8.17 4.55 0.79
CA SER A 25 -8.86 3.98 -0.37
C SER A 25 -8.08 4.15 -1.68
N GLU A 26 -7.42 5.29 -1.87
CA GLU A 26 -6.58 5.55 -3.03
C GLU A 26 -5.29 4.74 -2.97
N LEU A 27 -4.65 4.71 -1.80
CA LEU A 27 -3.45 3.92 -1.53
C LEU A 27 -3.69 2.41 -1.76
N CYS A 28 -4.78 1.85 -1.23
CA CYS A 28 -5.14 0.46 -1.43
C CYS A 28 -5.35 0.13 -2.90
N ARG A 29 -6.02 1.02 -3.65
CA ARG A 29 -6.25 0.85 -5.09
C ARG A 29 -4.95 0.86 -5.89
N GLU A 30 -4.03 1.77 -5.59
CA GLU A 30 -2.73 1.89 -6.27
C GLU A 30 -1.83 0.66 -6.02
N HIS A 31 -1.83 0.13 -4.80
CA HIS A 31 -0.96 -0.99 -4.42
C HIS A 31 -1.55 -2.39 -4.68
N GLY A 32 -2.74 -2.45 -5.29
CA GLY A 32 -3.48 -3.69 -5.53
C GLY A 32 -3.86 -4.41 -4.23
N MET A 33 -4.04 -3.64 -3.15
CA MET A 33 -4.50 -4.16 -1.87
C MET A 33 -6.03 -4.20 -1.90
N SER A 34 -6.63 -5.25 -1.34
CA SER A 34 -8.06 -5.21 -1.06
C SER A 34 -8.32 -4.02 -0.14
N SER A 35 -9.16 -3.10 -0.59
CA SER A 35 -9.88 -2.17 0.29
C SER A 35 -10.84 -3.03 1.12
N ALA A 36 -10.38 -3.49 2.28
CA ALA A 36 -11.22 -4.21 3.23
C ALA A 36 -12.35 -3.30 3.73
#